data_AF-A0AAV2P2C5-F1
#
_entry.id   AF-A0AAV2P2C5-F1
#
_cell.length_a   1.000
_cell.length_b   1.000
_cell.length_c   1.000
_cell.angle_alpha   90.00
_cell.angle_beta   90.00
_cell.angle_gamma   90.00
#
_symmetry.space_group_name_H-M   'P 1'
#
loop_
_entity.id
_entity.type
_entity.pdbx_description
1 polymer ?
#
loop_
_entity_poly.entity_id
_entity_poly.type
_entity_poly.pdbx_seq_one_letter_code
_entity_poly.pdbx_strand_id
1 'polypeptide(L)'
;MAWTNYQRTLAMLQIITGSFNTLSVKYADRQVVLGEDEQLRHFNHPFMQSLFMFIGEAFCFLAFKILYYYYNRRADGSVDNNVLTKGSRIFNPFILLVPALCDMFATSIMYIGLNMTYASSFQMLRGSVIVFTGILSIGFLNRKLGIREWIGIGFVITGLAFVGVSDILTMEDADISANSIITGDLLIIFAQVITAVQMVVEEKYMGEQDIPALQAIGWEGIFGCIGISIALIPLNYITALPPFADNSRGTLEATTEALIEIGSSSKLVIAVIGIAFSIAFFNFAGISVTKEMSATTRMILDSVRTIVIWAFSLAFQWQVFHYMQLIGFLILLIGMACYNNIIIPQLVQKYRCRLGRHTLADEDRIINTAADDVQETI
;
A
#
# COMPACT_ATOMS: atom_id res chain seq x y z
N MET A 1 -23.81 4.34 -10.47
CA MET A 1 -23.81 2.96 -11.02
C MET A 1 -23.58 2.00 -9.88
N ALA A 2 -24.28 0.85 -9.86
CA ALA A 2 -24.05 -0.18 -8.84
C ALA A 2 -22.84 -1.03 -9.25
N TRP A 3 -21.90 -1.27 -8.33
CA TRP A 3 -20.74 -2.13 -8.58
C TRP A 3 -21.18 -3.56 -8.91
N THR A 4 -20.48 -4.21 -9.85
CA THR A 4 -20.65 -5.62 -10.17
C THR A 4 -20.25 -6.51 -8.99
N ASN A 5 -20.72 -7.76 -8.96
CA ASN A 5 -20.33 -8.71 -7.91
C ASN A 5 -18.81 -8.95 -7.89
N TYR A 6 -18.17 -8.92 -9.07
CA TYR A 6 -16.72 -9.04 -9.22
C TYR A 6 -15.99 -7.85 -8.59
N GLN A 7 -16.39 -6.61 -8.92
CA GLN A 7 -15.82 -5.38 -8.34
C GLN A 7 -15.97 -5.34 -6.81
N ARG A 8 -17.12 -5.73 -6.27
CA ARG A 8 -17.33 -5.84 -4.81
C ARG A 8 -16.40 -6.87 -4.17
N THR A 9 -16.19 -8.00 -4.83
CA THR A 9 -15.29 -9.06 -4.35
C THR A 9 -13.85 -8.56 -4.31
N LEU A 10 -13.38 -7.87 -5.36
CA LEU A 10 -12.06 -7.26 -5.39
C LEU A 10 -11.88 -6.22 -4.27
N ALA A 11 -12.88 -5.34 -4.08
CA ALA A 11 -12.83 -4.33 -3.04
C ALA A 11 -12.74 -4.94 -1.63
N MET A 12 -13.55 -5.96 -1.35
CA MET A 12 -13.51 -6.69 -0.07
C MET A 12 -12.19 -7.45 0.11
N LEU A 13 -11.69 -8.09 -0.96
CA LEU A 13 -10.42 -8.80 -0.95
C LEU A 13 -9.29 -7.83 -0.57
N GLN A 14 -9.20 -6.67 -1.23
CA GLN A 14 -8.18 -5.66 -0.94
C GLN A 14 -8.22 -5.20 0.52
N ILE A 15 -9.41 -4.91 1.07
CA ILE A 15 -9.54 -4.45 2.46
C ILE A 15 -9.10 -5.55 3.43
N ILE A 16 -9.60 -6.78 3.26
CA ILE A 16 -9.34 -7.89 4.18
C ILE A 16 -7.86 -8.27 4.16
N THR A 17 -7.31 -8.55 2.99
CA THR A 17 -5.91 -9.02 2.88
C THR A 17 -4.93 -7.91 3.18
N GLY A 18 -5.24 -6.66 2.80
CA GLY A 18 -4.44 -5.50 3.15
C GLY A 18 -4.41 -5.23 4.66
N SER A 19 -5.55 -5.37 5.35
CA SER A 19 -5.60 -5.23 6.82
C SER A 19 -4.84 -6.35 7.52
N PHE A 20 -5.07 -7.59 7.07
CA PHE A 20 -4.38 -8.76 7.61
C PHE A 20 -2.86 -8.67 7.41
N ASN A 21 -2.39 -8.16 6.27
CA ASN A 21 -0.97 -7.96 6.00
C ASN A 21 -0.32 -7.03 7.03
N THR A 22 -0.84 -5.80 7.19
CA THR A 22 -0.26 -4.82 8.13
C THR A 22 -0.28 -5.34 9.58
N LEU A 23 -1.37 -6.01 9.98
CA LEU A 23 -1.46 -6.61 11.31
C LEU A 23 -0.49 -7.79 11.48
N SER A 24 -0.26 -8.59 10.44
CA SER A 24 0.67 -9.72 10.47
C SER A 24 2.12 -9.26 10.53
N VAL A 25 2.48 -8.20 9.79
CA VAL A 25 3.81 -7.55 9.88
C VAL A 25 4.03 -7.04 11.30
N LYS A 26 3.10 -6.25 11.85
CA LYS A 26 3.24 -5.73 13.22
C LYS A 26 3.25 -6.84 14.27
N TYR A 27 2.51 -7.93 14.04
CA TYR A 27 2.52 -9.10 14.91
C TYR A 27 3.87 -9.83 14.87
N ALA A 28 4.48 -9.94 13.68
CA ALA A 28 5.83 -10.48 13.50
C ALA A 28 6.86 -9.61 14.24
N ASP A 29 6.83 -8.29 14.05
CA ASP A 29 7.75 -7.34 14.72
C ASP A 29 7.67 -7.41 16.25
N ARG A 30 6.48 -7.70 16.78
CA ARG A 30 6.25 -7.84 18.23
C ARG A 30 6.65 -9.21 18.79
N GLN A 31 6.94 -10.21 17.96
CA GLN A 31 7.41 -11.49 18.47
C GLN A 31 8.77 -11.30 19.14
N VAL A 32 8.90 -11.87 20.34
CA VAL A 32 10.19 -11.99 21.01
C VAL A 32 10.78 -13.33 20.64
N VAL A 33 11.95 -13.30 20.03
CA VAL A 33 12.69 -14.46 19.55
C VAL A 33 14.09 -14.48 20.17
N LEU A 34 14.67 -15.67 20.23
CA LEU A 34 16.01 -15.86 20.77
C LEU A 34 17.00 -15.64 19.62
N GLY A 35 17.82 -14.59 19.73
CA GLY A 35 18.86 -14.26 18.75
C GLY A 35 20.02 -15.26 18.78
N GLU A 36 20.95 -15.12 17.84
CA GLU A 36 22.14 -15.99 17.71
C GLU A 36 23.03 -15.93 18.97
N ASP A 37 22.97 -14.82 19.71
CA ASP A 37 23.71 -14.56 20.95
C ASP A 37 22.95 -14.96 22.23
N GLU A 38 21.89 -15.78 22.11
CA GLU A 38 21.02 -16.21 23.20
C GLU A 38 20.29 -15.06 23.94
N GLN A 39 20.26 -13.86 23.35
CA GLN A 39 19.48 -12.74 23.89
C GLN A 39 18.07 -12.73 23.33
N LEU A 40 17.10 -12.43 24.18
CA LEU A 40 15.71 -12.23 23.77
C LEU A 40 15.55 -10.84 23.17
N ARG A 41 15.27 -10.77 21.86
CA ARG A 41 15.03 -9.53 21.13
C ARG A 41 13.71 -9.58 20.38
N HIS A 42 13.22 -8.40 19.99
CA HIS A 42 12.11 -8.32 19.05
C HIS A 42 12.59 -8.67 17.64
N PHE A 43 11.75 -9.35 16.87
CA PHE A 43 12.05 -9.67 15.48
C PHE A 43 12.15 -8.38 14.65
N ASN A 44 13.37 -7.88 14.41
CA ASN A 44 13.61 -6.60 13.74
C ASN A 44 14.43 -6.80 12.45
N HIS A 45 13.76 -7.33 11.43
CA HIS A 45 14.36 -7.69 10.15
C HIS A 45 13.51 -7.16 8.97
N PRO A 46 13.38 -5.83 8.80
CA PRO A 46 12.45 -5.24 7.85
C PRO A 46 12.81 -5.56 6.38
N PHE A 47 14.10 -5.66 6.03
CA PHE A 47 14.49 -5.98 4.66
C PHE A 47 14.26 -7.46 4.35
N MET A 48 14.45 -8.33 5.35
CA MET A 48 14.10 -9.74 5.23
C MET A 48 12.59 -9.94 5.08
N GLN A 49 11.77 -9.19 5.82
CA GLN A 49 10.31 -9.20 5.62
C GLN A 49 9.92 -8.73 4.22
N SER A 50 10.56 -7.69 3.70
CA SER A 50 10.38 -7.23 2.30
C SER A 50 10.74 -8.34 1.29
N LEU A 51 11.79 -9.13 1.53
CA LEU A 51 12.11 -10.27 0.68
C LEU A 51 10.98 -11.31 0.65
N PHE A 52 10.43 -11.70 1.80
CA PHE A 52 9.30 -12.64 1.85
C PHE A 52 8.04 -12.08 1.18
N MET A 53 7.85 -10.77 1.27
CA MET A 53 6.77 -10.07 0.57
C MET A 53 6.89 -10.22 -0.95
N PHE A 54 8.06 -9.91 -1.52
CA PHE A 54 8.32 -10.04 -2.96
C PHE A 54 8.29 -11.50 -3.43
N ILE A 55 8.68 -12.46 -2.59
CA ILE A 55 8.52 -13.89 -2.88
C ILE A 55 7.02 -14.23 -3.03
N GLY A 56 6.18 -13.70 -2.15
CA GLY A 56 4.72 -13.82 -2.23
C GLY A 56 4.16 -13.30 -3.56
N GLU A 57 4.60 -12.12 -3.99
CA GLU A 57 4.20 -11.52 -5.26
C GLU A 57 4.73 -12.30 -6.47
N ALA A 58 5.95 -12.80 -6.41
CA ALA A 58 6.52 -13.64 -7.47
C ALA A 58 5.68 -14.93 -7.68
N PHE A 59 5.04 -15.46 -6.63
CA PHE A 59 4.10 -16.58 -6.75
C PHE A 59 2.83 -16.22 -7.56
N CYS A 60 2.44 -14.94 -7.65
CA CYS A 60 1.37 -14.52 -8.56
C CYS A 60 1.71 -14.85 -10.02
N PHE A 61 2.99 -14.77 -10.40
CA PHE A 61 3.43 -15.17 -11.74
C PHE A 61 3.20 -16.66 -12.00
N LEU A 62 3.47 -17.50 -11.00
CA LEU A 62 3.21 -18.94 -11.08
C LEU A 62 1.70 -19.21 -11.21
N ALA A 63 0.87 -18.53 -10.41
CA ALA A 63 -0.58 -18.62 -10.51
C ALA A 63 -1.07 -18.19 -11.91
N PHE A 64 -0.52 -17.12 -12.48
CA PHE A 64 -0.82 -16.67 -13.83
C PHE A 64 -0.49 -17.74 -14.88
N LYS A 65 0.71 -18.35 -14.80
CA LYS A 65 1.11 -19.41 -15.73
C LYS A 65 0.22 -20.64 -15.63
N ILE A 66 -0.19 -21.03 -14.42
CA ILE A 66 -1.12 -22.16 -14.20
C ILE A 66 -2.48 -21.86 -14.83
N LEU A 67 -3.06 -20.68 -14.56
CA LEU A 67 -4.34 -20.26 -15.12
C LEU A 67 -4.27 -20.14 -16.65
N TYR A 68 -3.21 -19.55 -17.16
CA TYR A 68 -2.96 -19.43 -18.59
C TYR A 68 -2.90 -20.81 -19.26
N TYR A 69 -2.14 -21.75 -18.69
CA TYR A 69 -2.04 -23.10 -19.22
C TYR A 69 -3.38 -23.84 -19.17
N TYR A 70 -4.13 -23.67 -18.07
CA TYR A 70 -5.45 -24.25 -17.87
C TYR A 70 -6.46 -23.76 -18.91
N TYR A 71 -6.58 -22.46 -19.10
CA TYR A 71 -7.49 -21.86 -20.07
C TYR A 71 -7.05 -22.11 -21.51
N ASN A 72 -5.74 -22.11 -21.78
CA ASN A 72 -5.22 -22.41 -23.12
C ASN A 72 -5.50 -23.87 -23.51
N ARG A 73 -5.46 -24.80 -22.55
CA ARG A 73 -5.88 -26.20 -22.76
C ARG A 73 -7.37 -26.37 -23.06
N ARG A 74 -8.23 -25.46 -22.61
CA ARG A 74 -9.67 -25.52 -22.92
C ARG A 74 -9.98 -25.11 -24.37
N ALA A 75 -9.10 -24.34 -25.01
CA ALA A 75 -9.22 -23.89 -26.41
C ALA A 75 -10.59 -23.24 -26.74
N ASP A 76 -11.28 -22.68 -25.74
CA ASP A 76 -12.61 -22.07 -25.81
C ASP A 76 -12.55 -20.53 -25.91
N GLY A 77 -11.36 -19.95 -26.09
CA GLY A 77 -11.13 -18.51 -26.05
C GLY A 77 -11.19 -17.90 -24.64
N SER A 78 -11.30 -18.72 -23.59
CA SER A 78 -11.35 -18.23 -22.19
C SER A 78 -10.07 -17.52 -21.74
N VAL A 79 -8.93 -17.76 -22.40
CA VAL A 79 -7.68 -17.06 -22.11
C VAL A 79 -7.79 -15.55 -22.39
N ASP A 80 -8.49 -15.18 -23.47
CA ASP A 80 -8.64 -13.79 -23.90
C ASP A 80 -9.86 -13.13 -23.24
N ASN A 81 -10.84 -13.91 -22.79
CA ASN A 81 -12.07 -13.41 -22.17
C ASN A 81 -12.04 -13.35 -20.63
N ASN A 82 -11.15 -14.09 -19.96
CA ASN A 82 -11.07 -14.04 -18.51
C ASN A 82 -10.33 -12.80 -18.03
N VAL A 83 -10.95 -12.05 -17.11
CA VAL A 83 -10.38 -10.83 -16.49
C VAL A 83 -8.98 -11.06 -15.87
N LEU A 84 -8.68 -12.29 -15.43
CA LEU A 84 -7.39 -12.66 -14.84
C LEU A 84 -6.25 -12.82 -15.86
N THR A 85 -6.59 -13.13 -17.12
CA THR A 85 -5.62 -13.42 -18.19
C THR A 85 -5.75 -12.50 -19.41
N LYS A 86 -6.78 -11.63 -19.41
CA LYS A 86 -7.05 -10.59 -20.41
C LYS A 86 -6.00 -9.48 -20.32
N GLY A 87 -5.40 -9.18 -21.45
CA GLY A 87 -4.41 -8.11 -21.61
C GLY A 87 -3.31 -8.46 -22.62
N SER A 88 -2.49 -7.48 -22.96
CA SER A 88 -1.34 -7.67 -23.84
C SER A 88 -0.33 -8.61 -23.21
N ARG A 89 0.12 -9.57 -24.02
CA ARG A 89 1.11 -10.59 -23.62
C ARG A 89 2.51 -10.26 -24.12
N ILE A 90 2.60 -9.30 -25.04
CA ILE A 90 3.84 -8.92 -25.72
C ILE A 90 4.18 -7.52 -25.23
N PHE A 91 4.91 -7.45 -24.13
CA PHE A 91 5.50 -6.21 -23.62
C PHE A 91 6.91 -6.51 -23.11
N ASN A 92 7.74 -5.48 -23.05
CA ASN A 92 9.08 -5.62 -22.50
C ASN A 92 9.00 -5.65 -20.96
N PRO A 93 9.34 -6.77 -20.28
CA PRO A 93 9.25 -6.86 -18.82
C PRO A 93 10.05 -5.79 -18.08
N PHE A 94 11.15 -5.30 -18.68
CA PHE A 94 11.99 -4.27 -18.08
C PHE A 94 11.26 -2.94 -17.81
N ILE A 95 10.09 -2.70 -18.41
CA ILE A 95 9.26 -1.53 -18.11
C ILE A 95 8.79 -1.55 -16.64
N LEU A 96 8.53 -2.75 -16.09
CA LEU A 96 8.09 -2.94 -14.71
C LEU A 96 9.24 -2.90 -13.69
N LEU A 97 10.49 -2.82 -14.15
CA LEU A 97 11.65 -2.72 -13.27
C LEU A 97 11.65 -1.43 -12.46
N VAL A 98 11.25 -0.30 -13.07
CA VAL A 98 11.22 1.00 -12.39
C VAL A 98 10.18 1.02 -11.26
N PRO A 99 8.90 0.64 -11.49
CA PRO A 99 7.93 0.44 -10.43
C PRO A 99 8.41 -0.52 -9.33
N ALA A 100 8.99 -1.67 -9.70
CA ALA A 100 9.47 -2.66 -8.74
C ALA A 100 10.59 -2.13 -7.83
N LEU A 101 11.54 -1.35 -8.38
CA LEU A 101 12.57 -0.71 -7.58
C LEU A 101 11.99 0.34 -6.64
N CYS A 102 11.05 1.16 -7.14
CA CYS A 102 10.35 2.13 -6.30
C CYS A 102 9.59 1.46 -5.16
N ASP A 103 8.86 0.38 -5.43
CA ASP A 103 8.15 -0.39 -4.39
C ASP A 103 9.12 -0.98 -3.38
N MET A 104 10.22 -1.58 -3.83
CA MET A 104 11.25 -2.13 -2.96
C MET A 104 11.83 -1.10 -2.00
N PHE A 105 12.20 0.08 -2.50
CA PHE A 105 12.72 1.16 -1.66
C PHE A 105 11.65 1.73 -0.72
N ALA A 106 10.45 1.99 -1.23
CA ALA A 106 9.36 2.54 -0.44
C ALA A 106 8.96 1.59 0.70
N THR A 107 8.76 0.32 0.40
CA THR A 107 8.34 -0.69 1.39
C THR A 107 9.41 -0.94 2.44
N SER A 108 10.68 -1.00 2.06
CA SER A 108 11.78 -1.15 3.02
C SER A 108 11.85 0.04 4.00
N ILE A 109 11.74 1.27 3.50
CA ILE A 109 11.72 2.47 4.34
C ILE A 109 10.46 2.50 5.22
N MET A 110 9.31 2.09 4.68
CA MET A 110 8.05 1.98 5.41
C MET A 110 8.14 1.01 6.59
N TYR A 111 8.74 -0.17 6.42
CA TYR A 111 8.88 -1.16 7.50
C TYR A 111 9.85 -0.69 8.59
N ILE A 112 10.94 -0.01 8.23
CA ILE A 112 11.79 0.67 9.22
C ILE A 112 10.95 1.69 10.01
N GLY A 113 10.15 2.50 9.34
CA GLY A 113 9.25 3.44 9.99
C GLY A 113 8.22 2.78 10.89
N LEU A 114 7.63 1.65 10.46
CA LEU A 114 6.64 0.87 11.21
C LEU A 114 7.21 0.30 12.52
N ASN A 115 8.50 -0.02 12.56
CA ASN A 115 9.18 -0.45 13.79
C ASN A 115 9.33 0.69 14.82
N MET A 116 9.37 1.93 14.35
CA MET A 116 9.55 3.13 15.17
C MET A 116 8.24 3.84 15.54
N THR A 117 7.11 3.50 14.90
CA THR A 117 5.80 4.11 15.14
C THR A 117 4.68 3.07 15.38
N TYR A 118 3.47 3.56 15.65
CA TYR A 118 2.28 2.72 15.81
C TYR A 118 1.72 2.27 14.44
N ALA A 119 1.14 1.07 14.36
CA ALA A 119 0.57 0.56 13.11
C ALA A 119 -0.59 1.44 12.57
N SER A 120 -1.33 2.09 13.46
CA SER A 120 -2.35 3.07 13.15
C SER A 120 -1.75 4.33 12.51
N SER A 121 -0.76 4.95 13.16
CA SER A 121 -0.07 6.14 12.68
C SER A 121 0.63 5.86 11.35
N PHE A 122 1.31 4.72 11.22
CA PHE A 122 1.83 4.20 9.96
C PHE A 122 0.78 4.24 8.84
N GLN A 123 -0.37 3.64 9.09
CA GLN A 123 -1.42 3.54 8.08
C GLN A 123 -2.12 4.89 7.81
N MET A 124 -2.17 5.80 8.79
CA MET A 124 -2.68 7.16 8.61
C MET A 124 -1.72 8.02 7.79
N LEU A 125 -0.41 7.93 8.06
CA LEU A 125 0.64 8.63 7.33
C LEU A 125 0.75 8.15 5.89
N ARG A 126 0.45 6.87 5.60
CA ARG A 126 0.28 6.39 4.22
C ARG A 126 -0.79 7.14 3.43
N GLY A 127 -1.75 7.77 4.10
CA GLY A 127 -2.71 8.68 3.47
C GLY A 127 -2.07 9.88 2.78
N SER A 128 -0.82 10.25 3.12
CA SER A 128 -0.10 11.35 2.48
C SER A 128 0.24 11.09 1.01
N VAL A 129 0.21 9.83 0.57
CA VAL A 129 0.50 9.44 -0.82
C VAL A 129 -0.36 10.23 -1.82
N ILE A 130 -1.60 10.57 -1.46
CA ILE A 130 -2.54 11.34 -2.29
C ILE A 130 -2.03 12.73 -2.67
N VAL A 131 -1.28 13.36 -1.79
CA VAL A 131 -0.72 14.70 -2.01
C VAL A 131 0.32 14.60 -3.12
N PHE A 132 1.23 13.63 -3.00
CA PHE A 132 2.33 13.44 -3.95
C PHE A 132 1.83 12.87 -5.28
N THR A 133 0.90 11.90 -5.28
CA THR A 133 0.32 11.35 -6.51
C THR A 133 -0.47 12.40 -7.27
N GLY A 134 -1.24 13.25 -6.58
CA GLY A 134 -1.98 14.35 -7.20
C GLY A 134 -1.04 15.30 -7.94
N ILE A 135 0.02 15.77 -7.27
CA ILE A 135 1.00 16.69 -7.86
C ILE A 135 1.75 16.03 -9.03
N LEU A 136 2.24 14.79 -8.86
CA LEU A 136 2.95 14.06 -9.91
C LEU A 136 2.06 13.75 -11.12
N SER A 137 0.76 13.50 -10.91
CA SER A 137 -0.19 13.22 -12.00
C SER A 137 -0.42 14.40 -12.93
N ILE A 138 -0.24 15.65 -12.45
CA ILE A 138 -0.28 16.84 -13.32
C ILE A 138 0.89 16.79 -14.32
N GLY A 139 2.09 16.43 -13.87
CA GLY A 139 3.29 16.41 -14.69
C GLY A 139 3.39 15.18 -15.62
N PHE A 140 3.11 13.98 -15.10
CA PHE A 140 3.37 12.73 -15.82
C PHE A 140 2.18 12.19 -16.60
N LEU A 141 0.95 12.42 -16.13
CA LEU A 141 -0.29 11.97 -16.76
C LEU A 141 -1.06 13.11 -17.44
N ASN A 142 -0.56 14.35 -17.41
CA ASN A 142 -1.23 15.54 -17.93
C ASN A 142 -2.66 15.75 -17.38
N ARG A 143 -2.91 15.31 -16.14
CA ARG A 143 -4.21 15.52 -15.47
C ARG A 143 -4.36 16.96 -15.01
N LYS A 144 -5.58 17.48 -15.05
CA LYS A 144 -5.92 18.79 -14.46
C LYS A 144 -6.60 18.56 -13.11
N LEU A 145 -5.95 18.98 -12.02
CA LEU A 145 -6.57 18.96 -10.70
C LEU A 145 -7.55 20.13 -10.59
N GLY A 146 -8.81 19.84 -10.29
CA GLY A 146 -9.81 20.85 -9.99
C GLY A 146 -9.63 21.45 -8.59
N ILE A 147 -10.43 22.48 -8.31
CA ILE A 147 -10.43 23.16 -7.00
C ILE A 147 -10.78 22.19 -5.86
N ARG A 148 -11.57 21.16 -6.14
CA ARG A 148 -12.01 20.18 -5.13
C ARG A 148 -10.86 19.27 -4.68
N GLU A 149 -10.06 18.80 -5.63
CA GLU A 149 -8.88 18.00 -5.40
C GLU A 149 -7.86 18.78 -4.55
N TRP A 150 -7.65 20.07 -4.85
CA TRP A 150 -6.82 20.96 -4.03
C TRP A 150 -7.35 21.15 -2.61
N ILE A 151 -8.67 21.30 -2.43
CA ILE A 151 -9.29 21.35 -1.10
C ILE A 151 -9.06 20.02 -0.36
N GLY A 152 -9.25 18.89 -1.03
CA GLY A 152 -8.99 17.55 -0.48
C GLY A 152 -7.55 17.39 0.00
N ILE A 153 -6.58 17.80 -0.82
CA ILE A 153 -5.16 17.83 -0.47
C ILE A 153 -4.92 18.70 0.77
N GLY A 154 -5.53 19.89 0.85
CA GLY A 154 -5.40 20.77 2.01
C GLY A 154 -5.91 20.15 3.31
N PHE A 155 -7.05 19.45 3.26
CA PHE A 155 -7.56 18.68 4.39
C PHE A 155 -6.63 17.53 4.78
N VAL A 156 -6.08 16.80 3.80
CA VAL A 156 -5.12 15.72 4.07
C VAL A 156 -3.88 16.25 4.78
N ILE A 157 -3.28 17.34 4.30
CA ILE A 157 -2.10 17.95 4.94
C ILE A 157 -2.42 18.35 6.38
N THR A 158 -3.60 18.95 6.61
CA THR A 158 -4.05 19.32 7.96
C THR A 158 -4.19 18.07 8.84
N GLY A 159 -4.84 17.02 8.34
CA GLY A 159 -5.03 15.77 9.07
C GLY A 159 -3.71 15.07 9.43
N LEU A 160 -2.74 15.05 8.52
CA LEU A 160 -1.39 14.51 8.77
C LEU A 160 -0.68 15.28 9.89
N ALA A 161 -0.78 16.62 9.89
CA ALA A 161 -0.19 17.45 10.93
C ALA A 161 -0.79 17.13 12.31
N PHE A 162 -2.12 16.93 12.40
CA PHE A 162 -2.78 16.52 13.64
C PHE A 162 -2.37 15.13 14.11
N VAL A 163 -2.21 14.17 13.19
CA VAL A 163 -1.73 12.81 13.52
C VAL A 163 -0.31 12.86 14.07
N GLY A 164 0.63 13.53 13.38
CA GLY A 164 2.02 13.63 13.85
C GLY A 164 2.17 14.37 15.19
N VAL A 165 1.37 15.42 15.44
CA VAL A 165 1.35 16.08 16.76
C VAL A 165 0.78 15.13 17.83
N SER A 166 -0.24 14.34 17.50
CA SER A 166 -0.79 13.35 18.43
C SER A 166 0.22 12.27 18.78
N ASP A 167 1.03 11.82 17.83
CA ASP A 167 2.06 10.79 18.07
C ASP A 167 3.14 11.28 19.04
N ILE A 168 3.54 12.56 18.93
CA ILE A 168 4.48 13.19 19.87
C ILE A 168 3.88 13.27 21.28
N LEU A 169 2.62 13.71 21.41
CA LEU A 169 1.95 13.85 22.71
C LEU A 169 1.69 12.50 23.40
N THR A 170 1.44 11.45 22.62
CA THR A 170 1.10 10.10 23.12
C THR A 170 2.28 9.45 23.87
N MET A 171 3.52 9.88 23.61
CA MET A 171 4.71 9.20 24.12
C MET A 171 5.57 10.04 25.07
N GLU A 172 5.23 11.31 25.30
CA GLU A 172 5.73 12.06 26.47
C GLU A 172 5.35 11.34 27.77
N ASP A 173 4.25 10.56 27.75
CA ASP A 173 3.79 9.71 28.85
C ASP A 173 4.49 8.31 28.92
N ALA A 174 5.33 7.93 27.94
CA ALA A 174 5.74 6.52 27.72
C ALA A 174 7.26 6.23 27.71
N ASP A 175 8.14 7.16 28.11
CA ASP A 175 9.61 6.98 28.22
C ASP A 175 10.36 6.54 26.93
N ILE A 176 9.72 6.59 25.76
CA ILE A 176 10.35 6.34 24.46
C ILE A 176 10.85 7.67 23.87
N SER A 177 12.05 7.67 23.29
CA SER A 177 12.63 8.88 22.72
C SER A 177 11.74 9.46 21.60
N ALA A 178 11.19 10.66 21.81
CA ALA A 178 10.34 11.34 20.82
C ALA A 178 11.02 11.45 19.43
N ASN A 179 12.36 11.53 19.41
CA ASN A 179 13.16 11.55 18.18
C ASN A 179 12.97 10.28 17.32
N SER A 180 12.77 9.12 17.93
CA SER A 180 12.56 7.85 17.21
C SER A 180 11.25 7.85 16.44
N ILE A 181 10.16 8.31 17.04
CA ILE A 181 8.83 8.36 16.40
C ILE A 181 8.82 9.41 15.30
N ILE A 182 9.33 10.62 15.58
CA ILE A 182 9.41 11.69 14.58
C ILE A 182 10.21 11.22 13.36
N THR A 183 11.32 10.50 13.60
CA THR A 183 12.12 9.94 12.52
C THR A 183 11.35 8.84 11.77
N GLY A 184 10.63 7.97 12.47
CA GLY A 184 9.74 6.97 11.85
C GLY A 184 8.67 7.61 10.96
N ASP A 185 7.96 8.63 11.47
CA ASP A 185 6.90 9.34 10.75
C ASP A 185 7.44 10.06 9.50
N LEU A 186 8.60 10.73 9.62
CA LEU A 186 9.27 11.37 8.49
C LEU A 186 9.73 10.36 7.43
N LEU A 187 10.26 9.20 7.85
CA LEU A 187 10.63 8.12 6.94
C LEU A 187 9.40 7.58 6.19
N ILE A 188 8.26 7.43 6.86
CA ILE A 188 7.01 6.98 6.22
C ILE A 188 6.52 8.01 5.19
N ILE A 189 6.55 9.30 5.52
CA ILE A 189 6.17 10.38 4.58
C ILE A 189 7.12 10.39 3.37
N PHE A 190 8.44 10.24 3.59
CA PHE A 190 9.41 10.13 2.51
C PHE A 190 9.15 8.91 1.63
N ALA A 191 8.85 7.76 2.23
CA ALA A 191 8.46 6.56 1.50
C ALA A 191 7.20 6.78 0.65
N GLN A 192 6.22 7.57 1.13
CA GLN A 192 5.02 7.88 0.34
C GLN A 192 5.33 8.69 -0.92
N VAL A 193 6.40 9.48 -0.95
CA VAL A 193 6.85 10.15 -2.18
C VAL A 193 7.27 9.11 -3.22
N ILE A 194 8.06 8.11 -2.80
CA ILE A 194 8.53 7.03 -3.68
C ILE A 194 7.35 6.16 -4.13
N THR A 195 6.44 5.79 -3.22
CA THR A 195 5.20 5.08 -3.56
C THR A 195 4.33 5.88 -4.54
N ALA A 196 4.29 7.20 -4.41
CA ALA A 196 3.55 8.03 -5.35
C ALA A 196 4.15 8.02 -6.76
N VAL A 197 5.49 8.02 -6.87
CA VAL A 197 6.19 7.83 -8.14
C VAL A 197 5.86 6.45 -8.72
N GLN A 198 5.94 5.39 -7.93
CA GLN A 198 5.55 4.04 -8.35
C GLN A 198 4.12 4.04 -8.93
N MET A 199 3.13 4.53 -8.17
CA MET A 199 1.73 4.52 -8.59
C MET A 199 1.50 5.27 -9.91
N VAL A 200 2.15 6.42 -10.09
CA VAL A 200 2.04 7.25 -11.30
C VAL A 200 2.69 6.58 -12.51
N VAL A 201 3.85 5.96 -12.31
CA VAL A 201 4.58 5.23 -13.36
C VAL A 201 3.83 3.95 -13.75
N GLU A 202 3.33 3.21 -12.77
CA GLU A 202 2.49 2.02 -12.94
C GLU A 202 1.22 2.37 -13.72
N GLU A 203 0.49 3.42 -13.31
CA GLU A 203 -0.73 3.87 -14.00
C GLU A 203 -0.46 4.23 -15.48
N LYS A 204 0.65 4.92 -15.75
CA LYS A 204 1.04 5.28 -17.12
C LYS A 204 1.30 4.04 -17.99
N TYR A 205 2.12 3.10 -17.51
CA TYR A 205 2.49 1.93 -18.32
C TYR A 205 1.38 0.88 -18.40
N MET A 206 0.59 0.71 -17.35
CA MET A 206 -0.57 -0.19 -17.38
C MET A 206 -1.65 0.29 -18.33
N GLY A 207 -1.88 1.61 -18.42
CA GLY A 207 -2.81 2.19 -19.38
C GLY A 207 -2.36 2.04 -20.83
N GLU A 208 -1.07 2.19 -21.12
CA GLU A 208 -0.53 2.11 -22.48
C GLU A 208 -0.40 0.67 -23.02
N GLN A 209 -0.12 -0.31 -22.15
CA GLN A 209 0.22 -1.67 -22.56
C GLN A 209 -0.86 -2.72 -22.22
N ASP A 210 -1.94 -2.35 -21.53
CA ASP A 210 -3.03 -3.26 -21.08
C ASP A 210 -2.50 -4.58 -20.48
N ILE A 211 -1.55 -4.50 -19.55
CA ILE A 211 -0.91 -5.68 -18.97
C ILE A 211 -1.89 -6.39 -18.02
N PRO A 212 -2.01 -7.73 -18.04
CA PRO A 212 -2.79 -8.46 -17.04
C PRO A 212 -2.26 -8.22 -15.63
N ALA A 213 -3.14 -7.87 -14.67
CA ALA A 213 -2.75 -7.49 -13.32
C ALA A 213 -1.88 -8.54 -12.61
N LEU A 214 -2.25 -9.82 -12.74
CA LEU A 214 -1.53 -10.94 -12.14
C LEU A 214 -0.13 -11.14 -12.74
N GLN A 215 0.04 -10.80 -14.03
CA GLN A 215 1.34 -10.84 -14.70
C GLN A 215 2.22 -9.66 -14.30
N ALA A 216 1.64 -8.45 -14.15
CA ALA A 216 2.37 -7.25 -13.71
C ALA A 216 3.02 -7.48 -12.33
N ILE A 217 2.22 -7.89 -11.35
CA ILE A 217 2.67 -8.17 -9.96
C ILE A 217 3.69 -9.29 -9.93
N GLY A 218 3.49 -10.31 -10.76
CA GLY A 218 4.44 -11.40 -10.87
C GLY A 218 5.84 -10.94 -11.30
N TRP A 219 5.91 -10.01 -12.26
CA TRP A 219 7.18 -9.41 -12.69
C TRP A 219 7.75 -8.44 -11.65
N GLU A 220 6.92 -7.63 -11.01
CA GLU A 220 7.35 -6.76 -9.91
C GLU A 220 7.93 -7.58 -8.76
N GLY A 221 7.29 -8.68 -8.37
CA GLY A 221 7.79 -9.62 -7.37
C GLY A 221 9.15 -10.22 -7.74
N ILE A 222 9.37 -10.61 -9.00
CA ILE A 222 10.66 -11.15 -9.45
C ILE A 222 11.76 -10.07 -9.40
N PHE A 223 11.49 -8.88 -9.94
CA PHE A 223 12.46 -7.79 -9.93
C PHE A 223 12.74 -7.28 -8.51
N GLY A 224 11.71 -7.20 -7.66
CA GLY A 224 11.81 -6.87 -6.24
C GLY A 224 12.64 -7.91 -5.48
N CYS A 225 12.41 -9.20 -5.71
CA CYS A 225 13.22 -10.29 -5.14
C CYS A 225 14.71 -10.15 -5.51
N ILE A 226 15.00 -9.88 -6.79
CA ILE A 226 16.38 -9.69 -7.26
C ILE A 226 17.00 -8.45 -6.62
N GLY A 227 16.28 -7.33 -6.65
CA GLY A 227 16.72 -6.05 -6.10
C GLY A 227 17.01 -6.13 -4.61
N ILE A 228 16.09 -6.70 -3.83
CA ILE A 228 16.25 -6.81 -2.38
C ILE A 228 17.34 -7.81 -2.02
N SER A 229 17.48 -8.91 -2.76
CA SER A 229 18.58 -9.87 -2.56
C SER A 229 19.95 -9.22 -2.78
N ILE A 230 20.08 -8.36 -3.79
CA ILE A 230 21.31 -7.58 -4.03
C ILE A 230 21.52 -6.57 -2.89
N ALA A 231 20.47 -5.88 -2.45
CA ALA A 231 20.53 -4.90 -1.37
C ALA A 231 20.89 -5.53 -0.02
N LEU A 232 20.44 -6.76 0.25
CA LEU A 232 20.77 -7.50 1.48
C LEU A 232 22.28 -7.69 1.64
N ILE A 233 23.05 -7.82 0.54
CA ILE A 233 24.51 -8.01 0.61
C ILE A 233 25.19 -6.88 1.39
N PRO A 234 25.13 -5.59 0.98
CA PRO A 234 25.72 -4.51 1.76
C PRO A 234 25.02 -4.28 3.11
N LEU A 235 23.71 -4.49 3.21
CA LEU A 235 22.97 -4.26 4.47
C LEU A 235 23.43 -5.17 5.62
N ASN A 236 23.93 -6.37 5.32
CA ASN A 236 24.53 -7.26 6.32
C ASN A 236 25.87 -6.76 6.89
N TYR A 237 26.48 -5.73 6.28
CA TYR A 237 27.76 -5.17 6.72
C TYR A 237 27.67 -3.72 7.21
N ILE A 238 26.55 -3.03 6.95
CA ILE A 238 26.36 -1.66 7.40
C ILE A 238 25.94 -1.67 8.87
N THR A 239 26.82 -1.20 9.74
CA THR A 239 26.53 -1.04 11.17
C THR A 239 25.51 0.08 11.39
N ALA A 240 24.48 -0.20 12.17
CA ALA A 240 23.47 0.77 12.57
C ALA A 240 23.21 0.66 14.08
N LEU A 241 22.93 1.80 14.70
CA LEU A 241 22.56 1.84 16.12
C LEU A 241 21.04 1.75 16.29
N PRO A 242 20.56 1.31 17.47
CA PRO A 242 19.16 1.45 17.84
C PRO A 242 18.68 2.90 17.62
N PRO A 243 17.47 3.12 17.08
CA PRO A 243 16.39 2.15 16.83
C PRO A 243 16.43 1.44 15.46
N PHE A 244 17.43 1.71 14.60
CA PHE A 244 17.47 1.21 13.23
C PHE A 244 17.91 -0.24 13.09
N ALA A 245 18.62 -0.76 14.10
CA ALA A 245 19.03 -2.16 14.19
C ALA A 245 18.98 -2.61 15.64
N ASP A 246 18.42 -3.80 15.85
CA ASP A 246 18.40 -4.50 17.14
C ASP A 246 18.65 -6.00 16.91
N ASN A 247 19.86 -6.32 16.44
CA ASN A 247 20.31 -7.69 16.18
C ASN A 247 21.71 -7.91 16.75
N SER A 248 22.14 -9.17 16.82
CA SER A 248 23.40 -9.57 17.46
C SER A 248 24.65 -8.90 16.86
N ARG A 249 24.58 -8.52 15.58
CA ARG A 249 25.68 -7.93 14.82
C ARG A 249 25.68 -6.40 14.82
N GLY A 250 24.60 -5.77 15.29
CA GLY A 250 24.40 -4.32 15.21
C GLY A 250 24.43 -3.80 13.78
N THR A 251 24.00 -4.62 12.81
CA THR A 251 23.94 -4.26 11.38
C THR A 251 22.51 -3.92 10.98
N LEU A 252 22.30 -3.16 9.90
CA LEU A 252 20.95 -2.83 9.40
C LEU A 252 20.09 -4.08 9.12
N GLU A 253 20.74 -5.18 8.80
CA GLU A 253 20.09 -6.47 8.58
C GLU A 253 21.05 -7.58 8.99
N ALA A 254 20.52 -8.69 9.52
CA ALA A 254 21.31 -9.88 9.84
C ALA A 254 20.57 -11.10 9.28
N THR A 255 20.75 -11.34 7.98
CA THR A 255 19.93 -12.29 7.22
C THR A 255 20.02 -13.72 7.74
N THR A 256 21.21 -14.14 8.20
CA THR A 256 21.38 -15.48 8.79
C THR A 256 20.64 -15.63 10.11
N GLU A 257 20.72 -14.61 10.97
CA GLU A 257 20.00 -14.58 12.25
C GLU A 257 18.49 -14.58 12.01
N ALA A 258 18.00 -13.74 11.10
CA ALA A 258 16.59 -13.68 10.74
C ALA A 258 16.03 -15.06 10.30
N LEU A 259 16.79 -15.83 9.50
CA LEU A 259 16.37 -17.18 9.08
C LEU A 259 16.31 -18.17 10.25
N ILE A 260 17.26 -18.09 11.17
CA ILE A 260 17.31 -18.93 12.36
C ILE A 260 16.13 -18.59 13.29
N GLU A 261 15.90 -17.30 13.55
CA GLU A 261 14.79 -16.81 14.36
C GLU A 261 13.44 -17.25 13.80
N ILE A 262 13.23 -17.09 12.49
CA ILE A 262 12.03 -17.57 11.80
C ILE A 262 11.90 -19.09 11.97
N GLY A 263 12.96 -19.86 11.71
CA GLY A 263 12.93 -21.32 11.82
C GLY A 263 12.70 -21.83 13.26
N SER A 264 13.09 -21.06 14.27
CA SER A 264 12.99 -21.44 15.68
C SER A 264 11.56 -21.31 16.25
N SER A 265 10.75 -20.40 15.69
CA SER A 265 9.43 -20.07 16.22
C SER A 265 8.32 -20.36 15.22
N SER A 266 7.51 -21.39 15.48
CA SER A 266 6.37 -21.73 14.63
C SER A 266 5.37 -20.58 14.48
N LYS A 267 5.24 -19.72 15.50
CA LYS A 267 4.39 -18.53 15.45
C LYS A 267 4.90 -17.51 14.43
N LEU A 268 6.22 -17.32 14.38
CA LEU A 268 6.86 -16.39 13.45
C LEU A 268 6.82 -16.93 12.01
N VAL A 269 7.05 -18.24 11.80
CA VAL A 269 6.85 -18.88 10.48
C VAL A 269 5.44 -18.64 9.96
N ILE A 270 4.41 -18.88 10.79
CA ILE A 270 3.01 -18.67 10.39
C ILE A 270 2.77 -17.19 10.04
N ALA A 271 3.34 -16.25 10.80
CA ALA A 271 3.23 -14.83 10.52
C ALA A 271 3.88 -14.46 9.18
N VAL A 272 5.11 -14.93 8.91
CA VAL A 272 5.83 -14.68 7.64
C VAL A 272 5.10 -15.27 6.44
N ILE A 273 4.59 -16.50 6.55
CA ILE A 273 3.76 -17.12 5.51
C ILE A 273 2.47 -16.31 5.31
N GLY A 274 1.83 -15.88 6.39
CA GLY A 274 0.64 -15.01 6.34
C GLY A 274 0.90 -13.69 5.62
N ILE A 275 2.04 -13.05 5.87
CA ILE A 275 2.50 -11.83 5.18
C ILE A 275 2.64 -12.12 3.68
N ALA A 276 3.41 -13.14 3.30
CA ALA A 276 3.65 -13.47 1.90
C ALA A 276 2.36 -13.81 1.11
N PHE A 277 1.43 -14.54 1.71
CA PHE A 277 0.15 -14.81 1.05
C PHE A 277 -0.76 -13.58 0.98
N SER A 278 -0.85 -12.82 2.07
CA SER A 278 -1.78 -11.68 2.13
C SER A 278 -1.36 -10.53 1.23
N ILE A 279 -0.06 -10.26 1.09
CA ILE A 279 0.43 -9.26 0.16
C ILE A 279 0.12 -9.63 -1.29
N ALA A 280 0.30 -10.90 -1.68
CA ALA A 280 0.02 -11.37 -3.03
C ALA A 280 -1.43 -11.05 -3.44
N PHE A 281 -2.39 -11.38 -2.56
CA PHE A 281 -3.79 -11.05 -2.79
C PHE A 281 -4.09 -9.54 -2.68
N PHE A 282 -3.44 -8.83 -1.76
CA PHE A 282 -3.62 -7.38 -1.60
C PHE A 282 -3.18 -6.61 -2.85
N ASN A 283 -1.97 -6.88 -3.35
CA ASN A 283 -1.45 -6.23 -4.54
C ASN A 283 -2.24 -6.66 -5.78
N PHE A 284 -2.64 -7.94 -5.88
CA PHE A 284 -3.55 -8.39 -6.93
C PHE A 284 -4.88 -7.63 -6.94
N ALA A 285 -5.53 -7.53 -5.79
CA ALA A 285 -6.78 -6.81 -5.67
C ALA A 285 -6.59 -5.31 -5.94
N GLY A 286 -5.51 -4.69 -5.45
CA GLY A 286 -5.22 -3.26 -5.65
C GLY A 286 -5.04 -2.89 -7.13
N ILE A 287 -4.22 -3.64 -7.86
CA ILE A 287 -4.05 -3.42 -9.30
C ILE A 287 -5.35 -3.70 -10.04
N SER A 288 -6.06 -4.78 -9.69
CA SER A 288 -7.34 -5.12 -10.33
C SER A 288 -8.41 -4.05 -10.09
N VAL A 289 -8.51 -3.47 -8.89
CA VAL A 289 -9.41 -2.34 -8.61
C VAL A 289 -9.04 -1.11 -9.42
N THR A 290 -7.74 -0.85 -9.61
CA THR A 290 -7.27 0.26 -10.43
C THR A 290 -7.71 0.10 -11.88
N LYS A 291 -7.59 -1.12 -12.41
CA LYS A 291 -7.98 -1.47 -13.79
C LYS A 291 -9.50 -1.47 -14.01
N GLU A 292 -10.25 -2.10 -13.11
CA GLU A 292 -11.69 -2.37 -13.28
C GLU A 292 -12.62 -1.26 -12.77
N MET A 293 -12.10 -0.34 -11.96
CA MET A 293 -12.90 0.71 -11.33
C MET A 293 -12.24 2.07 -11.50
N SER A 294 -11.16 2.33 -10.75
CA SER A 294 -10.33 3.53 -10.85
C SER A 294 -9.24 3.52 -9.76
N ALA A 295 -8.16 4.28 -10.00
CA ALA A 295 -7.17 4.61 -8.98
C ALA A 295 -7.82 5.30 -7.75
N THR A 296 -8.82 6.16 -7.97
CA THR A 296 -9.56 6.83 -6.88
C THR A 296 -10.29 5.85 -5.96
N THR A 297 -10.86 4.78 -6.52
CA THR A 297 -11.52 3.72 -5.74
C THR A 297 -10.50 2.98 -4.86
N ARG A 298 -9.34 2.62 -5.41
CA ARG A 298 -8.25 1.98 -4.65
C ARG A 298 -7.88 2.80 -3.42
N MET A 299 -7.77 4.13 -3.56
CA MET A 299 -7.43 5.04 -2.45
C MET A 299 -8.53 5.12 -1.37
N ILE A 300 -9.80 5.05 -1.77
CA ILE A 300 -10.92 4.99 -0.82
C ILE A 300 -10.86 3.68 -0.02
N LEU A 301 -10.61 2.56 -0.69
CA LEU A 301 -10.48 1.26 -0.03
C LEU A 301 -9.28 1.25 0.93
N ASP A 302 -8.17 1.92 0.57
CA ASP A 302 -7.03 2.10 1.46
C ASP A 302 -7.40 2.91 2.72
N SER A 303 -8.26 3.92 2.58
CA SER A 303 -8.79 4.71 3.71
C SER A 303 -9.66 3.86 4.64
N VAL A 304 -10.51 3.00 4.07
CA VAL A 304 -11.36 2.06 4.85
C VAL A 304 -10.49 1.07 5.61
N ARG A 305 -9.44 0.53 4.98
CA ARG A 305 -8.44 -0.32 5.65
C ARG A 305 -7.82 0.36 6.87
N THR A 306 -7.53 1.66 6.81
CA THR A 306 -7.00 2.42 7.96
C THR A 306 -7.94 2.37 9.16
N ILE A 307 -9.27 2.47 8.93
CA ILE A 307 -10.27 2.35 10.01
C ILE A 307 -10.20 0.97 10.66
N VAL A 308 -10.09 -0.09 9.84
CA VAL A 308 -10.05 -1.48 10.32
C VAL A 308 -8.80 -1.72 11.18
N ILE A 309 -7.62 -1.30 10.71
CA ILE A 309 -6.36 -1.47 11.44
C ILE A 309 -6.37 -0.67 12.75
N TRP A 310 -6.89 0.56 12.74
CA TRP A 310 -6.99 1.38 13.94
C TRP A 310 -7.93 0.76 14.98
N ALA A 311 -9.11 0.30 14.57
CA ALA A 311 -10.06 -0.37 15.45
C ALA A 311 -9.48 -1.65 16.06
N PHE A 312 -8.78 -2.47 15.25
CA PHE A 312 -8.11 -3.67 15.74
C PHE A 312 -6.98 -3.35 16.72
N SER A 313 -6.16 -2.33 16.40
CA SER A 313 -5.04 -1.93 17.24
C SER A 313 -5.50 -1.41 18.62
N LEU A 314 -6.66 -0.73 18.69
CA LEU A 314 -7.28 -0.37 19.97
C LEU A 314 -7.84 -1.58 20.72
N ALA A 315 -8.54 -2.49 20.01
CA ALA A 315 -9.15 -3.67 20.61
C ALA A 315 -8.12 -4.59 21.27
N PHE A 316 -6.94 -4.75 20.65
CA PHE A 316 -5.83 -5.56 21.18
C PHE A 316 -4.89 -4.79 22.11
N GLN A 317 -5.24 -3.54 22.48
CA GLN A 317 -4.42 -2.68 23.34
C GLN A 317 -2.99 -2.50 22.80
N TRP A 318 -2.85 -2.46 21.46
CA TRP A 318 -1.56 -2.21 20.81
C TRP A 318 -1.19 -0.73 20.78
N GLN A 319 -2.16 0.14 21.07
CA GLN A 319 -2.04 1.58 21.15
C GLN A 319 -3.03 2.12 22.20
N VAL A 320 -2.68 3.24 22.84
CA VAL A 320 -3.58 3.97 23.74
C VAL A 320 -4.52 4.86 22.91
N PHE A 321 -5.76 5.01 23.34
CA PHE A 321 -6.74 5.84 22.65
C PHE A 321 -6.49 7.33 22.92
N HIS A 322 -6.13 8.09 21.88
CA HIS A 322 -6.00 9.55 21.96
C HIS A 322 -7.04 10.25 21.05
N TYR A 323 -7.77 11.20 21.64
CA TYR A 323 -8.79 11.97 20.92
C TYR A 323 -8.21 12.81 19.77
N MET A 324 -6.97 13.29 19.90
CA MET A 324 -6.31 14.09 18.86
C MET A 324 -6.02 13.26 17.60
N GLN A 325 -5.56 12.02 17.78
CA GLN A 325 -5.36 11.07 16.67
C GLN A 325 -6.68 10.78 15.94
N LEU A 326 -7.79 10.59 16.67
CA LEU A 326 -9.11 10.39 16.07
C LEU A 326 -9.55 11.62 15.26
N ILE A 327 -9.35 12.83 15.79
CA ILE A 327 -9.67 14.07 15.07
C ILE A 327 -8.83 14.18 13.79
N GLY A 328 -7.52 13.97 13.89
CA GLY A 328 -6.61 13.97 12.73
C GLY A 328 -7.03 12.95 11.68
N PHE A 329 -7.41 11.74 12.12
CA PHE A 329 -7.90 10.69 11.25
C PHE A 329 -9.24 11.04 10.55
N LEU A 330 -10.19 11.64 11.27
CA LEU A 330 -11.44 12.10 10.65
C LEU A 330 -11.20 13.19 9.61
N ILE A 331 -10.28 14.12 9.88
CA ILE A 331 -9.87 15.17 8.93
C ILE A 331 -9.22 14.54 7.68
N LEU A 332 -8.34 13.55 7.86
CA LEU A 332 -7.74 12.78 6.76
C LEU A 332 -8.80 12.11 5.89
N LEU A 333 -9.74 11.40 6.51
CA LEU A 333 -10.84 10.71 5.81
C LEU A 333 -11.71 11.69 5.02
N ILE A 334 -12.06 12.84 5.61
CA ILE A 334 -12.82 13.90 4.94
C ILE A 334 -12.02 14.43 3.75
N GLY A 335 -10.72 14.68 3.91
CA GLY A 335 -9.86 15.15 2.82
C GLY A 335 -9.79 14.17 1.65
N MET A 336 -9.57 12.88 1.93
CA MET A 336 -9.54 11.83 0.91
C MET A 336 -10.90 11.67 0.21
N ALA A 337 -12.00 11.78 0.94
CA ALA A 337 -13.33 11.68 0.37
C ALA A 337 -13.75 12.93 -0.43
N CYS A 338 -13.23 14.11 -0.07
CA CYS A 338 -13.33 15.34 -0.86
C CYS A 338 -12.53 15.23 -2.17
N TYR A 339 -11.30 14.75 -2.10
CA TYR A 339 -10.45 14.51 -3.28
C TYR A 339 -11.10 13.52 -4.25
N ASN A 340 -11.68 12.44 -3.74
CA ASN A 340 -12.30 11.39 -4.56
C ASN A 340 -13.78 11.64 -4.93
N ASN A 341 -14.27 12.88 -4.77
CA ASN A 341 -15.61 13.31 -5.20
C ASN A 341 -16.77 12.46 -4.60
N ILE A 342 -16.62 11.91 -3.38
CA ILE A 342 -17.68 11.14 -2.71
C ILE A 342 -18.63 12.06 -1.96
N ILE A 343 -18.09 12.97 -1.15
CA ILE A 343 -18.86 13.74 -0.15
C ILE A 343 -19.52 14.97 -0.78
N ILE A 344 -18.78 15.71 -1.62
CA ILE A 344 -19.21 17.01 -2.14
C ILE A 344 -20.39 16.92 -3.11
N PRO A 345 -20.43 16.05 -4.14
CA PRO A 345 -21.55 16.04 -5.07
C PRO A 345 -22.84 15.55 -4.40
N GLN A 346 -22.78 14.63 -3.44
CA GLN A 346 -23.98 14.19 -2.71
C GLN A 346 -24.53 15.28 -1.77
N LEU A 347 -23.66 16.02 -1.09
CA LEU A 347 -24.08 17.16 -0.26
C LEU A 347 -24.57 18.32 -1.12
N VAL A 348 -23.88 18.67 -2.20
CA VAL A 348 -24.28 19.72 -3.15
C VAL A 348 -25.57 19.35 -3.86
N GLN A 349 -25.77 18.08 -4.25
CA GLN A 349 -27.02 17.61 -4.85
C GLN A 349 -28.16 17.62 -3.82
N LYS A 350 -27.91 17.23 -2.57
CA LYS A 350 -28.90 17.30 -1.48
C LYS A 350 -29.25 18.75 -1.11
N TYR A 351 -28.28 19.67 -1.14
CA TYR A 351 -28.50 21.10 -0.95
C TYR A 351 -29.17 21.76 -2.17
N ARG A 352 -28.80 21.40 -3.41
CA ARG A 352 -29.46 21.89 -4.64
C ARG A 352 -30.90 21.37 -4.78
N CYS A 353 -31.15 20.11 -4.41
CA CYS A 353 -32.51 19.57 -4.28
C CYS A 353 -33.31 20.29 -3.19
N ARG A 354 -32.68 20.69 -2.08
CA ARG A 354 -33.32 21.53 -1.05
C ARG A 354 -33.53 22.98 -1.50
N LEU A 355 -32.69 23.51 -2.40
CA LEU A 355 -32.80 24.88 -2.94
C LEU A 355 -33.63 25.01 -4.22
N GLY A 356 -34.22 23.92 -4.74
CA GLY A 356 -35.16 23.97 -5.87
C GLY A 356 -34.59 24.48 -7.21
N ARG A 357 -33.26 24.57 -7.37
CA ARG A 357 -32.64 24.99 -8.64
C ARG A 357 -32.29 23.78 -9.49
N HIS A 358 -33.24 23.37 -10.35
CA HIS A 358 -32.93 22.58 -11.54
C HIS A 358 -32.22 23.48 -12.56
N THR A 359 -30.90 23.38 -12.62
CA THR A 359 -30.17 23.79 -13.81
C THR A 359 -29.29 22.61 -14.18
N LEU A 360 -29.67 21.95 -15.28
CA LEU A 360 -28.82 21.02 -16.02
C LEU A 360 -27.60 21.82 -16.50
N ALA A 361 -26.57 21.85 -15.67
CA ALA A 361 -25.23 22.24 -16.10
C ALA A 361 -24.52 20.94 -16.45
N ASP A 362 -24.41 20.73 -17.76
CA ASP A 362 -23.51 19.78 -18.40
C ASP A 362 -22.08 20.27 -18.10
N GLU A 363 -21.57 19.97 -16.91
CA GLU A 363 -20.18 20.24 -16.53
C GLU A 363 -19.47 18.89 -16.41
N ASP A 364 -18.69 18.61 -17.45
CA ASP A 364 -17.57 17.67 -17.52
C ASP A 364 -17.69 16.49 -16.56
N ARG A 365 -18.38 15.45 -17.04
CA ARG A 365 -18.03 14.08 -16.68
C ARG A 365 -16.50 13.97 -16.80
N ILE A 366 -15.83 13.99 -15.66
CA ILE A 366 -14.50 13.39 -15.53
C ILE A 366 -14.74 11.96 -15.98
N ILE A 367 -14.37 11.68 -17.22
CA ILE A 367 -14.38 10.33 -17.75
C ILE A 367 -13.34 9.62 -16.88
N ASN A 368 -13.82 8.91 -15.86
CA ASN A 368 -13.16 7.70 -15.39
C ASN A 368 -13.25 6.74 -16.57
N THR A 369 -12.44 6.99 -17.61
CA THR A 369 -12.21 6.05 -18.68
C THR A 369 -11.52 4.90 -17.98
N ALA A 370 -12.20 3.77 -17.83
CA ALA A 370 -11.49 2.53 -17.54
C ALA A 370 -10.38 2.41 -18.60
N ALA A 371 -9.21 1.91 -18.23
CA ALA A 371 -8.08 1.82 -19.16
C ALA A 371 -8.46 1.11 -20.48
N ASP A 372 -9.48 0.25 -20.45
CA ASP A 372 -10.03 -0.47 -21.60
C ASP A 372 -10.80 0.41 -22.63
N ASP A 373 -11.23 1.63 -22.29
CA ASP A 373 -12.06 2.49 -23.16
C ASP A 373 -11.24 3.46 -24.06
N VAL A 374 -9.89 3.43 -23.99
CA VAL A 374 -9.02 4.32 -24.79
C VAL A 374 -8.86 3.84 -26.25
N GLN A 375 -9.30 2.61 -26.58
CA GLN A 375 -9.00 1.98 -27.88
C GLN A 375 -9.98 2.26 -29.03
N GLU A 376 -11.05 3.04 -28.87
CA GLU A 376 -12.01 3.28 -29.97
C GLU A 376 -11.95 4.67 -30.66
N THR A 377 -10.92 5.48 -30.41
CA THR A 377 -10.73 6.71 -31.21
C THR A 377 -9.30 6.86 -31.73
N ILE A 378 -9.02 6.21 -32.86
CA ILE A 378 -8.13 6.73 -33.91
C ILE A 378 -8.79 6.46 -35.27
#